data_AF-A0A2P9ALD4-F1
#
_entry.id   AF-A0A2P9ALD4-F1
#
_cell.length_a   1.000
_cell.length_b   1.000
_cell.length_c   1.000
_cell.angle_alpha   90.00
_cell.angle_beta   90.00
_cell.angle_gamma   90.00
#
_symmetry.space_group_name_H-M   'P 1'
#
loop_
_entity.id
_entity.type
_entity.pdbx_description
1 polymer ?
#
loop_
_entity_poly.entity_id
_entity_poly.type
_entity_poly.pdbx_seq_one_letter_code
_entity_poly.pdbx_strand_id
1 'polypeptide(L)'
;MAGGMLAPWCERESAEQPVLDLGRDAADWWDSVLSGRVTRAGTLVVAAPRDTGELDRFASRTSGHRRVDEDEIALLEPDLAGRFRRGLLFPDEAHLDPRQAMAALHDRLAATGVEFHFGTNARHVSGFDRQIDCTGMAAVDDRLRGVRGEMLILRTPDVSLSRAVRLLHPRFPLYVVPRADTQFMIGATMVESQSAGPVTARSMMELLGAAYALHPAFGEAEIVETGVGVRPAFPDNLPRVEARGTTVTINGLYRHGFLLAPAMARQAAELVFSHDKPPGARQ
;
A
#
# COMPACT_ATOMS: atom_id res chain seq x y z
N MET A 1 -6.35 -8.28 -0.15
CA MET A 1 -5.45 -7.99 -1.29
C MET A 1 -4.96 -6.55 -1.20
N ALA A 2 -3.72 -6.26 -1.55
CA ALA A 2 -3.11 -4.95 -1.37
C ALA A 2 -2.14 -4.62 -2.53
N GLY A 3 -1.85 -3.33 -2.73
CA GLY A 3 -0.93 -2.88 -3.77
C GLY A 3 0.55 -2.94 -3.40
N GLY A 4 0.90 -3.04 -2.12
CA GLY A 4 2.30 -3.21 -1.67
C GLY A 4 3.22 -2.03 -1.98
N MET A 5 2.67 -0.83 -2.19
CA MET A 5 3.47 0.37 -2.41
C MET A 5 4.02 0.90 -1.08
N LEU A 6 5.30 1.27 -1.09
CA LEU A 6 6.01 1.95 -0.02
C LEU A 6 6.34 3.35 -0.53
N ALA A 7 5.29 4.15 -0.70
CA ALA A 7 5.30 5.40 -1.45
C ALA A 7 4.85 6.61 -0.59
N PRO A 8 5.55 6.94 0.50
CA PRO A 8 5.08 7.94 1.46
C PRO A 8 5.00 9.35 0.87
N TRP A 9 5.84 9.68 -0.11
CA TRP A 9 5.88 11.01 -0.73
C TRP A 9 4.76 11.20 -1.77
N CYS A 10 4.48 10.18 -2.58
CA CYS A 10 3.33 10.16 -3.50
C CYS A 10 2.01 10.21 -2.74
N GLU A 11 1.90 9.53 -1.61
CA GLU A 11 0.68 9.50 -0.80
C GLU A 11 0.39 10.87 -0.15
N ARG A 12 1.37 11.77 0.02
CA ARG A 12 1.16 13.13 0.56
C ARG A 12 0.15 13.95 -0.23
N GLU A 13 -0.10 13.63 -1.50
CA GLU A 13 -1.05 14.36 -2.33
C GLU A 13 -2.46 14.45 -1.71
N SER A 14 -2.88 13.40 -1.00
CA SER A 14 -4.20 13.34 -0.35
C SER A 14 -4.18 12.78 1.07
N ALA A 15 -3.04 12.31 1.57
CA ALA A 15 -2.89 11.95 2.97
C ALA A 15 -2.60 13.19 3.83
N GLU A 16 -2.51 13.00 5.15
CA GLU A 16 -2.02 14.00 6.11
C GLU A 16 -0.52 13.82 6.39
N GLN A 17 0.13 14.86 6.92
CA GLN A 17 1.59 14.86 7.19
C GLN A 17 2.07 13.64 8.00
N PRO A 18 1.34 13.15 9.03
CA PRO A 18 1.76 11.98 9.78
C PRO A 18 1.97 10.71 8.94
N VAL A 19 1.28 10.57 7.79
CA VAL A 19 1.46 9.39 6.91
C VAL A 19 2.86 9.34 6.32
N LEU A 20 3.44 10.48 5.94
CA LEU A 20 4.83 10.53 5.48
C LEU A 20 5.79 10.31 6.63
N ASP A 21 5.58 10.99 7.75
CA ASP A 21 6.50 10.93 8.89
C ASP A 21 6.63 9.49 9.44
N LEU A 22 5.50 8.77 9.50
CA LEU A 22 5.45 7.37 9.93
C LEU A 22 5.89 6.39 8.82
N GLY A 23 5.69 6.75 7.55
CA GLY A 23 5.90 5.85 6.40
C GLY A 23 7.28 5.94 5.75
N ARG A 24 8.04 7.02 5.96
CA ARG A 24 9.32 7.28 5.27
C ARG A 24 10.37 6.19 5.46
N ASP A 25 10.38 5.53 6.62
CA ASP A 25 11.36 4.48 6.94
C ASP A 25 10.84 3.06 6.59
N ALA A 26 9.65 2.95 5.99
CA ALA A 26 9.01 1.65 5.77
C ALA A 26 9.81 0.77 4.79
N ALA A 27 10.34 1.34 3.71
CA ALA A 27 11.17 0.60 2.76
C ALA A 27 12.40 0.00 3.43
N ASP A 28 13.11 0.79 4.23
CA ASP A 28 14.29 0.36 4.99
C ASP A 28 13.95 -0.74 5.99
N TRP A 29 12.84 -0.58 6.72
CA TRP A 29 12.39 -1.59 7.64
C TRP A 29 12.05 -2.91 6.94
N TRP A 30 11.23 -2.87 5.88
CA TRP A 30 10.84 -4.08 5.15
C TRP A 30 12.03 -4.79 4.52
N ASP A 31 13.00 -4.05 4.00
CA ASP A 31 14.21 -4.62 3.40
C ASP A 31 15.14 -5.25 4.45
N SER A 32 15.23 -4.63 5.64
CA SER A 32 15.98 -5.21 6.76
C SER A 32 15.36 -6.50 7.31
N VAL A 33 14.03 -6.62 7.29
CA VAL A 33 13.30 -7.79 7.80
C VAL A 33 13.17 -8.87 6.74
N LEU A 34 12.97 -8.49 5.49
CA LEU A 34 12.68 -9.37 4.36
C LEU A 34 13.63 -9.05 3.19
N SER A 35 14.93 -9.29 3.41
CA SER A 35 15.96 -8.94 2.44
C SER A 35 15.68 -9.55 1.06
N GLY A 36 15.79 -8.72 0.02
CA GLY A 36 15.54 -9.11 -1.37
C GLY A 36 14.06 -9.18 -1.75
N ARG A 37 13.13 -8.72 -0.90
CA ARG A 37 11.68 -8.65 -1.20
C ARG A 37 11.18 -7.23 -1.50
N VAL A 38 12.02 -6.22 -1.32
CA VAL A 38 11.70 -4.82 -1.59
C VAL A 38 12.39 -4.37 -2.87
N THR A 39 11.60 -3.87 -3.82
CA THR A 39 12.10 -3.28 -5.06
C THR A 39 12.21 -1.76 -4.90
N ARG A 40 13.44 -1.25 -4.83
CA ARG A 40 13.77 0.18 -4.73
C ARG A 40 14.04 0.79 -6.10
N ALA A 41 12.98 0.90 -6.89
CA ALA A 41 13.05 1.48 -8.22
C ALA A 41 12.41 2.87 -8.32
N GLY A 42 11.93 3.43 -7.20
CA GLY A 42 11.14 4.65 -7.17
C GLY A 42 9.69 4.46 -7.61
N THR A 43 8.98 5.56 -7.75
CA THR A 43 7.65 5.63 -8.39
C THR A 43 7.67 6.68 -9.48
N LEU A 44 7.17 6.33 -10.66
CA LEU A 44 6.99 7.26 -11.76
C LEU A 44 5.53 7.72 -11.81
N VAL A 45 5.32 9.04 -11.74
CA VAL A 45 4.01 9.66 -11.88
C VAL A 45 3.90 10.33 -13.25
N VAL A 46 2.89 9.94 -14.02
CA VAL A 46 2.64 10.44 -15.38
C VAL A 46 1.19 10.93 -15.51
N ALA A 47 0.96 11.80 -16.49
CA ALA A 47 -0.37 12.22 -16.91
C ALA A 47 -0.43 12.27 -18.42
N ALA A 48 -1.61 12.03 -19.00
CA ALA A 48 -1.79 12.14 -20.44
C ALA A 48 -1.40 13.54 -20.95
N PRO A 49 -0.96 13.70 -22.22
CA PRO A 49 -0.50 15.00 -22.75
C PRO A 49 -1.52 16.15 -22.63
N ARG A 50 -2.81 15.83 -22.59
CA ARG A 50 -3.90 16.81 -22.40
C ARG A 50 -4.16 17.19 -20.93
N ASP A 51 -3.67 16.37 -20.00
CA ASP A 51 -3.93 16.46 -18.57
C ASP A 51 -2.68 16.89 -17.80
N THR A 52 -1.72 17.54 -18.48
CA THR A 52 -0.43 17.90 -17.89
C THR A 52 -0.55 18.83 -16.69
N GLY A 53 -1.60 19.65 -16.60
CA GLY A 53 -1.88 20.49 -15.43
C GLY A 53 -2.07 19.69 -14.14
N GLU A 54 -2.49 18.41 -14.24
CA GLU A 54 -2.59 17.51 -13.09
C GLU A 54 -1.23 17.22 -12.47
N LEU A 55 -0.15 17.14 -13.27
CA LEU A 55 1.21 16.96 -12.76
C LEU A 55 1.68 18.17 -11.98
N ASP A 56 1.38 19.39 -12.43
CA ASP A 56 1.77 20.60 -11.71
C ASP A 56 1.01 20.72 -10.37
N ARG A 57 -0.28 20.36 -10.35
CA ARG A 57 -1.07 20.28 -9.11
C ARG A 57 -0.57 19.18 -8.18
N PHE A 58 -0.17 18.04 -8.72
CA PHE A 58 0.37 16.93 -7.95
C PHE A 58 1.72 17.29 -7.32
N ALA A 59 2.62 17.89 -8.12
CA ALA A 59 3.92 18.35 -7.68
C ALA A 59 3.80 19.39 -6.55
N SER A 60 2.85 20.33 -6.62
CA SER A 60 2.70 21.36 -5.57
C SER A 60 2.19 20.82 -4.23
N ARG A 61 1.61 19.62 -4.21
CA ARG A 61 1.09 18.95 -3.01
C ARG A 61 2.00 17.85 -2.47
N THR A 62 3.10 17.57 -3.17
CA THR A 62 4.02 16.49 -2.83
C THR A 62 5.46 17.02 -2.75
N SER A 63 6.36 16.21 -2.23
CA SER A 63 7.79 16.52 -2.10
C SER A 63 8.61 15.28 -2.43
N GLY A 64 9.95 15.36 -2.39
CA GLY A 64 10.80 14.20 -2.66
C GLY A 64 10.76 13.70 -4.11
N HIS A 65 10.25 14.51 -5.03
CA HIS A 65 10.24 14.20 -6.46
C HIS A 65 11.16 15.11 -7.24
N ARG A 66 11.56 14.63 -8.42
CA ARG A 66 12.16 15.44 -9.47
C ARG A 66 11.34 15.34 -10.74
N ARG A 67 11.34 16.42 -11.53
CA ARG A 67 10.71 16.42 -12.85
C ARG A 67 11.56 15.59 -13.82
N VAL A 68 10.90 14.83 -14.66
CA VAL A 68 11.51 14.03 -15.73
C VAL A 68 10.84 14.40 -17.06
N ASP A 69 11.62 14.44 -18.13
CA ASP A 69 11.14 14.68 -19.49
C ASP A 69 10.86 13.37 -20.24
N GLU A 70 10.50 13.48 -21.51
CA GLU A 70 10.16 12.34 -22.37
C GLU A 70 11.32 11.35 -22.55
N ASP A 71 12.52 11.87 -22.78
CA ASP A 71 13.72 11.04 -22.99
C ASP A 71 14.09 10.29 -21.72
N GLU A 72 13.99 10.96 -20.56
CA GLU A 72 14.23 10.32 -19.29
C GLU A 72 13.14 9.29 -18.93
N ILE A 73 11.87 9.55 -19.27
CA ILE A 73 10.80 8.54 -19.12
C ILE A 73 11.11 7.32 -19.99
N ALA A 74 11.55 7.51 -21.23
CA ALA A 74 11.92 6.41 -22.12
C ALA A 74 13.14 5.62 -21.62
N LEU A 75 14.09 6.28 -20.94
CA LEU A 75 15.21 5.61 -20.29
C LEU A 75 14.76 4.80 -19.05
N LEU A 76 13.86 5.37 -18.25
CA LEU A 76 13.36 4.76 -17.03
C LEU A 76 12.43 3.58 -17.31
N GLU A 77 11.47 3.76 -18.22
CA GLU A 77 10.48 2.76 -18.65
C GLU A 77 10.35 2.80 -20.18
N PRO A 78 11.18 2.02 -20.92
CA PRO A 78 11.20 2.02 -22.39
C PRO A 78 9.85 1.75 -23.04
N ASP A 79 9.02 0.89 -22.45
CA ASP A 79 7.68 0.58 -22.98
C ASP A 79 6.69 1.75 -22.82
N LEU A 80 7.07 2.81 -22.11
CA LEU A 80 6.31 4.06 -22.04
C LEU A 80 6.86 5.17 -22.96
N ALA A 81 7.91 4.89 -23.74
CA ALA A 81 8.54 5.86 -24.65
C ALA A 81 7.53 6.47 -25.62
N GLY A 82 7.62 7.79 -25.84
CA GLY A 82 6.73 8.53 -26.74
C GLY A 82 5.29 8.71 -26.26
N ARG A 83 4.91 8.13 -25.10
CA ARG A 83 3.53 8.22 -24.58
C ARG A 83 3.31 9.43 -23.67
N PHE A 84 4.36 9.84 -22.95
CA PHE A 84 4.29 10.90 -21.95
C PHE A 84 5.44 11.88 -22.14
N ARG A 85 5.12 13.17 -22.23
CA ARG A 85 6.12 14.24 -22.47
C ARG A 85 6.87 14.68 -21.21
N ARG A 86 6.26 14.46 -20.05
CA ARG A 86 6.81 14.84 -18.74
C ARG A 86 6.18 14.01 -17.63
N GLY A 87 6.90 13.87 -16.53
CA GLY A 87 6.46 13.16 -15.34
C GLY A 87 7.16 13.65 -14.08
N LEU A 88 6.88 12.98 -12.97
CA LEU A 88 7.59 13.15 -11.71
C LEU A 88 8.15 11.80 -11.28
N LEU A 89 9.44 11.74 -10.99
CA LEU A 89 10.06 10.57 -10.39
C LEU A 89 10.24 10.81 -8.89
N PHE A 90 9.77 9.86 -8.08
CA PHE A 90 10.01 9.77 -6.65
C PHE A 90 11.06 8.67 -6.43
N PRO A 91 12.37 8.99 -6.40
CA PRO A 91 13.43 7.99 -6.46
C PRO A 91 13.55 7.14 -5.18
N ASP A 92 13.17 7.71 -4.03
CA ASP A 92 13.32 7.07 -2.72
C ASP A 92 12.14 6.14 -2.38
N GLU A 93 11.17 6.00 -3.28
CA GLU A 93 10.03 5.11 -3.11
C GLU A 93 10.33 3.67 -3.53
N ALA A 94 9.55 2.75 -2.97
CA ALA A 94 9.71 1.34 -3.23
C ALA A 94 8.36 0.65 -3.34
N HIS A 95 8.40 -0.62 -3.73
CA HIS A 95 7.25 -1.51 -3.65
C HIS A 95 7.71 -2.92 -3.31
N LEU A 96 6.78 -3.72 -2.81
CA LEU A 96 6.96 -5.15 -2.55
C LEU A 96 5.73 -5.91 -3.00
N ASP A 97 5.83 -7.23 -3.14
CA ASP A 97 4.68 -8.11 -3.31
C ASP A 97 4.08 -8.48 -1.94
N PRO A 98 2.86 -8.04 -1.61
CA PRO A 98 2.21 -8.34 -0.33
C PRO A 98 2.13 -9.82 0.00
N ARG A 99 1.90 -10.69 -0.98
CA ARG A 99 1.75 -12.14 -0.72
C ARG A 99 3.09 -12.75 -0.33
N GLN A 100 4.13 -12.41 -1.09
CA GLN A 100 5.49 -12.88 -0.79
C GLN A 100 6.00 -12.30 0.52
N ALA A 101 5.73 -11.02 0.79
CA ALA A 101 6.13 -10.37 2.03
C ALA A 101 5.45 -11.01 3.26
N MET A 102 4.14 -11.27 3.19
CA MET A 102 3.41 -11.91 4.28
C MET A 102 3.84 -13.35 4.51
N ALA A 103 4.08 -14.13 3.44
CA ALA A 103 4.59 -15.50 3.56
C ALA A 103 5.99 -15.52 4.20
N ALA A 104 6.90 -14.67 3.74
CA ALA A 104 8.24 -14.59 4.30
C ALA A 104 8.25 -14.09 5.76
N LEU A 105 7.36 -13.15 6.11
CA LEU A 105 7.19 -12.68 7.49
C LEU A 105 6.66 -13.80 8.39
N HIS A 106 5.67 -14.56 7.94
CA HIS A 106 5.17 -15.73 8.64
C HIS A 106 6.29 -16.74 8.91
N ASP A 107 7.04 -17.13 7.89
CA ASP A 107 8.10 -18.14 8.01
C ASP A 107 9.19 -17.69 8.98
N ARG A 108 9.56 -16.41 8.93
CA ARG A 108 10.53 -15.82 9.87
C ARG A 108 10.02 -15.86 11.31
N LEU A 109 8.76 -15.48 11.55
CA LEU A 109 8.17 -15.50 12.90
C LEU A 109 8.05 -16.93 13.43
N ALA A 110 7.63 -17.88 12.60
CA ALA A 110 7.56 -19.29 12.96
C ALA A 110 8.94 -19.84 13.35
N ALA A 111 9.99 -19.48 12.60
CA ALA A 111 11.37 -19.85 12.92
C ALA A 111 11.88 -19.25 14.25
N THR A 112 11.27 -18.15 14.71
CA THR A 112 11.54 -17.56 16.04
C THR A 112 10.67 -18.12 17.17
N GLY A 113 9.85 -19.15 16.88
CA GLY A 113 8.99 -19.80 17.87
C GLY A 113 7.61 -19.18 18.04
N VAL A 114 7.17 -18.30 17.14
CA VAL A 114 5.79 -17.79 17.13
C VAL A 114 4.85 -18.89 16.65
N GLU A 115 3.84 -19.21 17.44
CA GLU A 115 2.81 -20.18 17.09
C GLU A 115 1.68 -19.52 16.29
N PHE A 116 1.30 -20.13 15.16
CA PHE A 116 0.21 -19.68 14.30
C PHE A 116 -0.96 -20.65 14.36
N HIS A 117 -2.14 -20.14 14.72
CA HIS A 117 -3.38 -20.91 14.75
C HIS A 117 -4.37 -20.36 13.72
N PHE A 118 -4.53 -21.07 12.60
CA PHE A 118 -5.50 -20.74 11.56
C PHE A 118 -6.86 -21.38 11.83
N GLY A 119 -7.95 -20.74 11.40
CA GLY A 119 -9.31 -21.25 11.60
C GLY A 119 -9.83 -21.12 13.04
N THR A 120 -9.10 -20.44 13.92
CA THR A 120 -9.45 -20.26 15.33
C THR A 120 -10.14 -18.92 15.58
N ASN A 121 -11.19 -18.92 16.40
CA ASN A 121 -11.78 -17.67 16.89
C ASN A 121 -10.96 -17.17 18.10
N ALA A 122 -10.21 -16.08 17.90
CA ALA A 122 -9.35 -15.49 18.92
C ALA A 122 -10.09 -15.09 20.20
N ARG A 123 -11.41 -14.85 20.16
CA ARG A 123 -12.22 -14.50 21.34
C ARG A 123 -12.34 -15.64 22.36
N HIS A 124 -12.03 -16.87 21.96
CA HIS A 124 -12.08 -18.05 22.84
C HIS A 124 -10.70 -18.51 23.31
N VAL A 125 -9.64 -17.78 22.96
CA VAL A 125 -8.28 -18.08 23.41
C VAL A 125 -7.96 -17.18 24.61
N SER A 126 -7.44 -17.76 25.69
CA SER A 126 -7.14 -17.06 26.95
C SER A 126 -5.81 -17.55 27.53
N GLY A 127 -5.36 -16.92 28.62
CA GLY A 127 -4.11 -17.29 29.31
C GLY A 127 -2.86 -16.49 28.90
N PHE A 128 -3.03 -15.35 28.22
CA PHE A 128 -1.94 -14.45 27.87
C PHE A 128 -1.89 -13.23 28.79
N ASP A 129 -0.68 -12.75 29.09
CA ASP A 129 -0.47 -11.53 29.89
C ASP A 129 -0.92 -10.25 29.18
N ARG A 130 -0.86 -10.28 27.85
CA ARG A 130 -1.19 -9.17 26.94
C ARG A 130 -1.87 -9.70 25.69
N GLN A 131 -2.76 -8.89 25.12
CA GLN A 131 -3.42 -9.16 23.85
C GLN A 131 -3.16 -8.02 22.87
N ILE A 132 -2.85 -8.34 21.62
CA ILE A 132 -2.75 -7.35 20.55
C ILE A 132 -3.87 -7.60 19.54
N ASP A 133 -4.84 -6.69 19.46
CA ASP A 133 -5.94 -6.77 18.49
C ASP A 133 -5.57 -6.01 17.20
N CYS A 134 -5.39 -6.77 16.11
CA CYS A 134 -5.13 -6.25 14.76
C CYS A 134 -6.20 -6.73 13.76
N THR A 135 -7.44 -6.96 14.21
CA THR A 135 -8.49 -7.63 13.42
C THR A 135 -9.20 -6.72 12.39
N GLY A 136 -8.78 -5.46 12.27
CA GLY A 136 -9.28 -4.55 11.24
C GLY A 136 -10.79 -4.31 11.36
N MET A 137 -11.53 -4.54 10.28
CA MET A 137 -12.99 -4.37 10.24
C MET A 137 -13.78 -5.40 11.08
N ALA A 138 -13.14 -6.47 11.57
CA ALA A 138 -13.79 -7.41 12.47
C ALA A 138 -13.80 -6.95 13.94
N ALA A 139 -13.09 -5.85 14.25
CA ALA A 139 -13.12 -5.21 15.55
C ALA A 139 -14.48 -4.56 15.82
N VAL A 140 -14.91 -4.56 17.08
CA VAL A 140 -16.12 -3.87 17.53
C VAL A 140 -15.72 -2.43 17.89
N ASP A 141 -15.60 -1.56 16.88
CA ASP A 141 -15.33 -0.14 17.06
C ASP A 141 -16.17 0.70 16.08
N ASP A 142 -17.23 1.31 16.60
CA ASP A 142 -18.20 2.11 15.82
C ASP A 142 -17.59 3.39 15.21
N ARG A 143 -16.36 3.75 15.59
CA ARG A 143 -15.62 4.85 14.96
C ARG A 143 -15.04 4.45 13.60
N LEU A 144 -14.98 3.15 13.29
CA LEU A 144 -14.44 2.64 12.03
C LEU A 144 -15.49 2.69 10.92
N ARG A 145 -15.05 3.16 9.77
CA ARG A 145 -15.75 2.99 8.49
C ARG A 145 -14.96 2.07 7.58
N GLY A 146 -15.67 1.36 6.72
CA GLY A 146 -15.07 0.52 5.70
C GLY A 146 -14.90 1.30 4.41
N VAL A 147 -13.67 1.31 3.87
CA VAL A 147 -13.41 1.78 2.52
C VAL A 147 -13.06 0.59 1.65
N ARG A 148 -13.99 0.24 0.78
CA ARG A 148 -13.84 -0.82 -0.21
C ARG A 148 -12.83 -0.38 -1.26
N GLY A 149 -11.79 -1.20 -1.42
CA GLY A 149 -10.84 -1.10 -2.52
C GLY A 149 -10.93 -2.31 -3.42
N GLU A 150 -11.09 -2.05 -4.72
CA GLU A 150 -11.12 -3.08 -5.76
C GLU A 150 -9.87 -2.95 -6.63
N MET A 151 -9.31 -4.10 -7.00
CA MET A 151 -8.09 -4.21 -7.78
C MET A 151 -8.17 -5.42 -8.70
N LEU A 152 -7.29 -5.49 -9.69
CA LEU A 152 -7.07 -6.69 -10.48
C LEU A 152 -5.59 -6.94 -10.70
N ILE A 153 -5.26 -8.18 -11.04
CA ILE A 153 -3.94 -8.58 -11.51
C ILE A 153 -4.06 -8.90 -12.99
N LEU A 154 -3.31 -8.15 -13.81
CA LEU A 154 -3.15 -8.41 -15.23
C LEU A 154 -1.85 -9.18 -15.49
N ARG A 155 -1.80 -9.97 -16.54
CA ARG A 155 -0.56 -10.58 -17.04
C ARG A 155 -0.42 -10.31 -18.53
N THR A 156 0.73 -9.79 -18.92
CA THR A 156 1.10 -9.62 -20.34
C THR A 156 2.62 -9.56 -20.47
N PRO A 157 3.22 -10.26 -21.46
CA PRO A 157 4.64 -10.14 -21.75
C PRO A 157 4.99 -8.89 -22.58
N ASP A 158 3.99 -8.17 -23.10
CA ASP A 158 4.17 -7.07 -24.05
C ASP A 158 4.48 -5.72 -23.37
N VAL A 159 4.52 -5.72 -22.03
CA VAL A 159 4.91 -4.57 -21.22
C VAL A 159 5.83 -5.05 -20.11
N SER A 160 6.90 -4.31 -19.88
CA SER A 160 7.81 -4.45 -18.76
C SER A 160 7.89 -3.12 -18.03
N LEU A 161 7.59 -3.13 -16.73
CA LEU A 161 7.79 -1.98 -15.85
C LEU A 161 8.77 -2.38 -14.74
N SER A 162 9.78 -1.55 -14.53
CA SER A 162 10.74 -1.74 -13.43
C SER A 162 10.26 -1.18 -12.10
N ARG A 163 9.32 -0.23 -12.14
CA ARG A 163 8.84 0.50 -10.96
C ARG A 163 7.33 0.67 -10.95
N ALA A 164 6.82 1.13 -9.81
CA ALA A 164 5.41 1.50 -9.70
C ALA A 164 5.14 2.73 -10.58
N VAL A 165 4.05 2.69 -11.35
CA VAL A 165 3.62 3.81 -12.19
C VAL A 165 2.26 4.30 -11.71
N ARG A 166 2.17 5.60 -11.37
CA ARG A 166 0.92 6.28 -11.05
C ARG A 166 0.47 7.09 -12.26
N LEU A 167 -0.67 6.73 -12.84
CA LEU A 167 -1.33 7.54 -13.86
C LEU A 167 -2.29 8.53 -13.17
N LEU A 168 -2.01 9.82 -13.32
CA LEU A 168 -2.94 10.88 -12.98
C LEU A 168 -3.96 11.00 -14.10
N HIS A 169 -5.17 10.51 -13.83
CA HIS A 169 -6.29 10.60 -14.75
C HIS A 169 -7.39 11.46 -14.09
N PRO A 170 -8.02 12.40 -14.81
CA PRO A 170 -9.00 13.34 -14.24
C PRO A 170 -10.17 12.68 -13.51
N ARG A 171 -10.50 11.43 -13.85
CA ARG A 171 -11.60 10.68 -13.23
C ARG A 171 -11.16 9.64 -12.21
N PHE A 172 -10.10 8.90 -12.50
CA PHE A 172 -9.73 7.69 -11.75
C PHE A 172 -8.22 7.53 -11.73
N PRO A 173 -7.52 8.01 -10.68
CA PRO A 173 -6.09 7.77 -10.56
C PRO A 173 -5.82 6.27 -10.49
N LEU A 174 -4.77 5.82 -11.17
CA LEU A 174 -4.41 4.42 -11.25
C LEU A 174 -2.99 4.22 -10.73
N TYR A 175 -2.78 3.16 -9.97
CA TYR A 175 -1.44 2.61 -9.77
C TYR A 175 -1.30 1.28 -10.51
N VAL A 176 -0.17 1.14 -11.18
CA VAL A 176 0.30 -0.09 -11.80
C VAL A 176 1.59 -0.48 -11.09
N VAL A 177 1.58 -1.61 -10.40
CA VAL A 177 2.75 -2.09 -9.65
C VAL A 177 3.20 -3.42 -10.27
N PRO A 178 4.42 -3.49 -10.82
CA PRO A 178 4.92 -4.73 -11.41
C PRO A 178 5.11 -5.82 -10.35
N ARG A 179 4.98 -7.06 -10.80
CA ARG A 179 5.14 -8.31 -10.06
C ARG A 179 5.96 -9.29 -10.90
N ALA A 180 6.32 -10.42 -10.29
CA ALA A 180 6.94 -11.53 -11.01
C ALA A 180 6.03 -12.05 -12.13
N ASP A 181 6.62 -12.79 -13.07
CA ASP A 181 5.91 -13.47 -14.16
C ASP A 181 5.07 -12.52 -15.02
N THR A 182 5.62 -11.34 -15.31
CA THR A 182 5.00 -10.29 -16.13
C THR A 182 3.58 -9.94 -15.68
N GLN A 183 3.36 -9.97 -14.35
CA GLN A 183 2.10 -9.61 -13.73
C GLN A 183 2.12 -8.16 -13.25
N PHE A 184 0.96 -7.53 -13.26
CA PHE A 184 0.79 -6.14 -12.89
C PHE A 184 -0.42 -6.02 -11.97
N MET A 185 -0.17 -5.51 -10.77
CA MET A 185 -1.23 -5.12 -9.86
C MET A 185 -1.79 -3.78 -10.32
N ILE A 186 -3.08 -3.76 -10.69
CA ILE A 186 -3.79 -2.56 -11.10
C ILE A 186 -4.77 -2.19 -10.00
N GLY A 187 -4.63 -1.00 -9.46
CA GLY A 187 -5.56 -0.56 -8.46
C GLY A 187 -5.16 0.68 -7.67
N ALA A 188 -5.91 1.00 -6.63
CA ALA A 188 -7.20 0.40 -6.32
C ALA A 188 -8.28 1.48 -6.26
N THR A 189 -9.53 1.11 -6.49
CA THR A 189 -10.66 2.01 -6.24
C THR A 189 -10.72 2.41 -4.76
N MET A 190 -11.48 3.47 -4.47
CA MET A 190 -11.77 3.94 -3.12
C MET A 190 -13.25 4.24 -3.01
N VAL A 191 -14.02 3.25 -2.57
CA VAL A 191 -15.48 3.32 -2.46
C VAL A 191 -15.86 3.30 -0.98
N GLU A 192 -16.57 4.33 -0.51
CA GLU A 192 -17.14 4.36 0.85
C GLU A 192 -18.24 3.30 0.97
N SER A 193 -17.84 2.09 1.39
CA SER A 193 -18.69 0.91 1.46
C SER A 193 -18.02 -0.16 2.31
N GLN A 194 -18.82 -0.81 3.16
CA GLN A 194 -18.42 -1.99 3.93
C GLN A 194 -18.69 -3.31 3.19
N SER A 195 -19.20 -3.27 1.95
CA SER A 195 -19.48 -4.48 1.19
C SER A 195 -18.19 -5.24 0.87
N ALA A 196 -18.15 -6.52 1.25
CA ALA A 196 -17.09 -7.46 0.90
C ALA A 196 -17.45 -8.32 -0.35
N GLY A 197 -18.52 -7.97 -1.08
CA GLY A 197 -18.95 -8.71 -2.27
C GLY A 197 -17.96 -8.61 -3.45
N PRO A 198 -18.19 -9.33 -4.57
CA PRO A 198 -17.30 -9.33 -5.75
C PRO A 198 -17.10 -7.95 -6.38
N VAL A 199 -16.03 -7.78 -7.19
CA VAL A 199 -15.73 -6.53 -7.90
C VAL A 199 -16.92 -6.10 -8.77
N THR A 200 -17.24 -4.80 -8.76
CA THR A 200 -18.33 -4.27 -9.59
C THR A 200 -17.93 -4.11 -11.06
N ALA A 201 -18.91 -4.20 -11.96
CA ALA A 201 -18.71 -3.94 -13.40
C ALA A 201 -18.13 -2.53 -13.67
N ARG A 202 -18.58 -1.52 -12.90
CA ARG A 202 -18.07 -0.15 -12.99
C ARG A 202 -16.57 -0.11 -12.73
N SER A 203 -16.14 -0.65 -11.58
CA SER A 203 -14.73 -0.65 -11.18
C SER A 203 -13.86 -1.41 -12.15
N MET A 204 -14.36 -2.51 -12.71
CA MET A 204 -13.66 -3.26 -13.76
C MET A 204 -13.45 -2.40 -15.01
N MET A 205 -14.50 -1.75 -15.52
CA MET A 205 -14.40 -0.87 -16.69
C MET A 205 -13.46 0.31 -16.45
N GLU A 206 -13.51 0.92 -15.26
CA GLU A 206 -12.66 2.05 -14.90
C GLU A 206 -11.18 1.67 -14.79
N LEU A 207 -10.87 0.56 -14.10
CA LEU A 207 -9.49 0.09 -13.94
C LEU A 207 -8.88 -0.37 -15.26
N LEU A 208 -9.63 -1.13 -16.08
CA LEU A 208 -9.15 -1.57 -17.40
C LEU A 208 -9.00 -0.39 -18.36
N GLY A 209 -9.95 0.55 -18.36
CA GLY A 209 -9.86 1.76 -19.18
C GLY A 209 -8.65 2.62 -18.82
N ALA A 210 -8.35 2.76 -17.53
CA ALA A 210 -7.16 3.49 -17.07
C ALA A 210 -5.87 2.74 -17.40
N ALA A 211 -5.83 1.42 -17.27
CA ALA A 211 -4.67 0.61 -17.63
C ALA A 211 -4.38 0.72 -19.14
N TYR A 212 -5.42 0.63 -19.98
CA TYR A 212 -5.31 0.84 -21.42
C TYR A 212 -4.80 2.23 -21.78
N ALA A 213 -5.28 3.27 -21.06
CA ALA A 213 -4.80 4.64 -21.25
C ALA A 213 -3.30 4.77 -20.94
N LEU A 214 -2.82 4.06 -19.90
CA LEU A 214 -1.39 3.98 -19.59
C LEU A 214 -0.63 3.31 -20.74
N HIS A 215 -1.02 2.09 -21.14
CA HIS A 215 -0.41 1.35 -22.24
C HIS A 215 -1.42 0.43 -22.95
N PRO A 216 -1.55 0.46 -24.30
CA PRO A 216 -2.58 -0.29 -25.03
C PRO A 216 -2.45 -1.81 -24.90
N ALA A 217 -1.25 -2.33 -24.68
CA ALA A 217 -1.05 -3.77 -24.50
C ALA A 217 -1.74 -4.33 -23.25
N PHE A 218 -2.11 -3.48 -22.27
CA PHE A 218 -3.00 -3.91 -21.19
C PHE A 218 -4.42 -4.26 -21.66
N GLY A 219 -4.84 -3.84 -22.86
CA GLY A 219 -6.12 -4.20 -23.45
C GLY A 219 -6.23 -5.66 -23.86
N GLU A 220 -5.09 -6.30 -24.18
CA GLU A 220 -5.01 -7.73 -24.56
C GLU A 220 -4.47 -8.60 -23.40
N ALA A 221 -4.19 -8.00 -22.24
CA ALA A 221 -3.64 -8.70 -21.09
C ALA A 221 -4.65 -9.67 -20.45
N GLU A 222 -4.16 -10.81 -19.96
CA GLU A 222 -4.96 -11.77 -19.22
C GLU A 222 -5.38 -11.18 -17.86
N ILE A 223 -6.68 -11.23 -17.55
CA ILE A 223 -7.15 -10.97 -16.18
C ILE A 223 -6.90 -12.23 -15.36
N VAL A 224 -5.82 -12.21 -14.57
CA VAL A 224 -5.43 -13.33 -13.70
C VAL A 224 -6.34 -13.42 -12.48
N GLU A 225 -6.61 -12.27 -11.87
CA GLU A 225 -7.32 -12.22 -10.60
C GLU A 225 -8.05 -10.89 -10.43
N THR A 226 -9.18 -10.93 -9.74
CA THR A 226 -9.87 -9.74 -9.25
C THR A 226 -9.92 -9.79 -7.73
N GLY A 227 -9.80 -8.62 -7.10
CA GLY A 227 -9.61 -8.51 -5.67
C GLY A 227 -10.45 -7.43 -5.03
N VAL A 228 -10.97 -7.75 -3.85
CA VAL A 228 -11.73 -6.84 -3.00
C VAL A 228 -11.12 -6.85 -1.60
N GLY A 229 -11.01 -5.68 -1.00
CA GLY A 229 -10.71 -5.55 0.42
C GLY A 229 -11.46 -4.39 1.04
N VAL A 230 -12.03 -4.58 2.23
CA VAL A 230 -12.61 -3.51 3.02
C VAL A 230 -11.55 -3.00 4.00
N ARG A 231 -11.12 -1.77 3.79
CA ARG A 231 -10.06 -1.14 4.58
C ARG A 231 -10.68 -0.44 5.79
N PRO A 232 -10.26 -0.76 7.02
CA PRO A 232 -10.69 -0.03 8.19
C PRO A 232 -10.06 1.37 8.18
N ALA A 233 -10.89 2.39 8.32
CA ALA A 233 -10.46 3.78 8.40
C ALA A 233 -11.22 4.49 9.52
N PHE A 234 -10.52 5.36 10.23
CA PHE A 234 -11.16 6.34 11.09
C PHE A 234 -11.59 7.58 10.27
N PRO A 235 -12.41 8.50 10.84
CA PRO A 235 -12.87 9.68 10.11
C PRO A 235 -11.74 10.56 9.56
N ASP A 236 -10.60 10.59 10.25
CA ASP A 236 -9.38 11.34 9.89
C ASP A 236 -8.41 10.56 8.98
N ASN A 237 -8.72 9.31 8.62
CA ASN A 237 -7.85 8.39 7.85
C ASN A 237 -6.51 8.04 8.52
N LEU A 238 -6.30 8.40 9.80
CA LEU A 238 -5.05 8.12 10.51
C LEU A 238 -5.18 6.85 11.34
N PRO A 239 -4.15 5.98 11.37
CA PRO A 239 -4.18 4.79 12.20
C PRO A 239 -4.08 5.14 13.69
N ARG A 240 -4.52 4.22 14.54
CA ARG A 240 -4.42 4.36 16.00
C ARG A 240 -3.84 3.10 16.61
N VAL A 241 -3.01 3.32 17.62
CA VAL A 241 -2.53 2.29 18.55
C VAL A 241 -2.99 2.70 19.94
N GLU A 242 -3.99 2.00 20.48
CA GLU A 242 -4.65 2.34 21.74
C GLU A 242 -4.52 1.19 22.75
N ALA A 243 -4.18 1.49 24.01
CA ALA A 243 -4.14 0.51 25.09
C ALA A 243 -5.38 0.64 25.99
N ARG A 244 -5.99 -0.51 26.32
CA ARG A 244 -7.10 -0.62 27.28
C ARG A 244 -6.92 -1.88 28.12
N GLY A 245 -6.58 -1.71 29.40
CA GLY A 245 -6.25 -2.83 30.27
C GLY A 245 -5.03 -3.60 29.73
N THR A 246 -5.17 -4.90 29.52
CA THR A 246 -4.12 -5.77 28.96
C THR A 246 -4.13 -5.84 27.43
N THR A 247 -5.08 -5.17 26.77
CA THR A 247 -5.24 -5.21 25.31
C THR A 247 -4.68 -3.96 24.66
N VAL A 248 -3.87 -4.13 23.61
CA VAL A 248 -3.42 -3.07 22.70
C VAL A 248 -4.09 -3.29 21.35
N THR A 249 -4.79 -2.29 20.82
CA THR A 249 -5.45 -2.37 19.52
C THR A 249 -4.67 -1.56 18.49
N ILE A 250 -4.44 -2.14 17.31
CA ILE A 250 -3.88 -1.46 16.14
C ILE A 250 -4.95 -1.48 15.04
N ASN A 251 -5.44 -0.31 14.63
CA ASN A 251 -6.48 -0.26 13.59
C ASN A 251 -6.46 1.06 12.80
N GLY A 252 -7.30 1.15 11.75
CA GLY A 252 -7.51 2.37 10.98
C GLY A 252 -6.42 2.69 9.96
N LEU A 253 -5.61 1.69 9.54
CA LEU A 253 -4.51 1.90 8.58
C LEU A 253 -4.98 2.32 7.17
N TYR A 254 -6.28 2.31 6.91
CA TYR A 254 -6.88 2.76 5.66
C TYR A 254 -6.19 2.11 4.44
N ARG A 255 -5.63 2.90 3.52
CA ARG A 255 -4.91 2.41 2.33
C ARG A 255 -3.40 2.26 2.53
N HIS A 256 -2.90 2.56 3.72
CA HIS A 256 -1.47 2.62 4.03
C HIS A 256 -0.98 1.44 4.88
N GLY A 257 -1.66 0.29 4.81
CA GLY A 257 -1.36 -0.88 5.65
C GLY A 257 0.12 -1.29 5.64
N PHE A 258 0.70 -1.55 4.46
CA PHE A 258 2.12 -1.92 4.35
C PHE A 258 3.07 -0.76 4.68
N LEU A 259 2.67 0.46 4.34
CA LEU A 259 3.47 1.66 4.54
C LEU A 259 3.60 2.00 6.04
N LEU A 260 2.52 1.88 6.82
CA LEU A 260 2.49 2.30 8.22
C LEU A 260 2.66 1.14 9.21
N ALA A 261 2.54 -0.11 8.76
CA ALA A 261 2.68 -1.29 9.63
C ALA A 261 3.96 -1.27 10.49
N PRO A 262 5.16 -0.93 9.98
CA PRO A 262 6.37 -0.91 10.81
C PRO A 262 6.29 0.08 11.98
N ALA A 263 5.80 1.29 11.72
CA ALA A 263 5.67 2.32 12.74
C ALA A 263 4.60 1.96 13.79
N MET A 264 3.45 1.44 13.34
CA MET A 264 2.38 1.02 14.24
C MET A 264 2.77 -0.19 15.10
N ALA A 265 3.50 -1.15 14.53
CA ALA A 265 4.02 -2.30 15.27
C ALA A 265 5.03 -1.86 16.35
N ARG A 266 5.90 -0.88 16.05
CA ARG A 266 6.84 -0.31 17.03
C ARG A 266 6.11 0.36 18.18
N GLN A 267 5.13 1.21 17.88
CA GLN A 267 4.32 1.88 18.90
C GLN A 267 3.56 0.87 19.77
N ALA A 268 3.01 -0.19 19.18
CA ALA A 268 2.34 -1.24 19.95
C ALA A 268 3.32 -2.01 20.86
N ALA A 269 4.50 -2.36 20.36
CA ALA A 269 5.55 -2.99 21.16
C ALA A 269 5.96 -2.10 22.34
N GLU A 270 6.12 -0.79 22.12
CA GLU A 270 6.40 0.17 23.19
C GLU A 270 5.30 0.16 24.25
N LEU A 271 4.02 0.17 23.90
CA LEU A 271 2.93 0.11 24.88
C LEU A 271 2.89 -1.23 25.65
N VAL A 272 3.14 -2.34 24.97
CA VAL A 272 3.15 -3.68 25.57
C VAL A 272 4.27 -3.80 26.62
N PHE A 273 5.49 -3.39 26.26
CA PHE A 273 6.68 -3.58 27.10
C PHE A 273 7.00 -2.39 28.03
N SER A 274 6.35 -1.24 27.89
CA SER A 274 6.58 -0.09 28.79
C SER A 274 6.13 -0.35 30.23
N HIS A 275 5.20 -1.28 30.45
CA HIS A 275 4.78 -1.69 31.80
C HIS A 275 5.82 -2.55 32.53
N ASP A 276 6.85 -3.05 31.83
CA ASP A 276 7.95 -3.84 32.41
C ASP A 276 9.19 -2.99 32.71
N LYS A 277 9.15 -1.67 32.45
CA LYS A 277 10.21 -0.77 32.91
C LYS A 277 10.05 -0.54 34.43
N PRO A 278 11.01 -0.96 35.27
CA PRO A 278 10.97 -0.59 36.68
C PRO A 278 10.97 0.94 36.81
N PRO A 279 10.21 1.51 37.75
CA PRO A 279 10.19 2.95 37.98
C PRO A 279 11.56 3.39 38.51
N GLY A 280 12.47 3.77 37.61
CA GLY A 280 13.78 4.30 37.99
C GLY A 280 14.94 3.73 37.17
N ALA A 281 15.06 4.15 35.91
CA ALA A 281 16.37 4.25 35.27
C ALA A 281 16.44 5.62 34.59
N ARG A 282 16.51 6.66 35.44
CA ARG A 282 17.16 7.92 35.07
C ARG A 282 18.59 7.85 35.58
N GLN A 283 19.55 7.90 34.66
CA GLN A 283 20.74 8.75 34.74
C GLN A 283 21.32 8.87 33.33
#